data_AF-A0A2K4G0G8-F1
#
_entry.id   AF-A0A2K4G0G8-F1
#
_cell.length_a   1.000
_cell.length_b   1.000
_cell.length_c   1.000
_cell.angle_alpha   90.00
_cell.angle_beta   90.00
_cell.angle_gamma   90.00
#
_symmetry.space_group_name_H-M   'P 1'
#
loop_
_entity.id
_entity.type
_entity.pdbx_description
1 polymer ?
#
loop_
_entity_poly.entity_id
_entity_poly.type
_entity_poly.pdbx_seq_one_letter_code
_entity_poly.pdbx_strand_id
1 'polypeptide(L)'
;MTWTDEDMRIAQWMLAEYRKQDCLPQSLAAREIRLMFGEAHVYRNRHGNWAVNKPILESFKALTAEYIVWSRGFQLWRPRTAQDPTDIRVSR
;
A
#
# COMPACT_ATOMS: atom_id res chain seq x y z
N MET A 1 -8.36 -7.54 13.74
CA MET A 1 -7.32 -6.58 13.33
C MET A 1 -7.83 -5.21 13.69
N THR A 2 -7.11 -4.46 14.51
CA THR A 2 -7.50 -3.10 14.92
C THR A 2 -6.50 -2.13 14.33
N TRP A 3 -6.77 -1.66 13.12
CA TRP A 3 -6.16 -0.42 12.65
C TRP A 3 -6.87 0.76 13.34
N THR A 4 -6.15 1.86 13.50
CA THR A 4 -6.69 3.09 14.07
C THR A 4 -7.46 3.89 13.01
N ASP A 5 -8.18 4.92 13.44
CA ASP A 5 -8.80 5.88 12.51
C ASP A 5 -7.74 6.61 11.67
N GLU A 6 -6.55 6.84 12.24
CA GLU A 6 -5.42 7.43 11.53
C GLU A 6 -4.87 6.49 10.46
N ASP A 7 -4.73 5.20 10.75
CA ASP A 7 -4.32 4.19 9.76
C ASP A 7 -5.31 4.12 8.59
N MET A 8 -6.62 4.19 8.88
CA MET A 8 -7.67 4.23 7.85
C MET A 8 -7.58 5.52 7.02
N ARG A 9 -7.34 6.67 7.65
CA ARG A 9 -7.16 7.94 6.95
C ARG A 9 -5.96 7.89 5.99
N ILE A 10 -4.84 7.31 6.41
CA ILE A 10 -3.66 7.16 5.55
C ILE A 10 -3.94 6.17 4.41
N ALA A 11 -4.67 5.08 4.68
CA ALA A 11 -5.10 4.15 3.64
C ALA A 11 -6.03 4.79 2.60
N GLN A 12 -6.93 5.68 3.00
CA GLN A 12 -7.75 6.47 2.07
C GLN A 12 -6.90 7.41 1.22
N TRP A 13 -5.86 8.03 1.81
CA TRP A 13 -4.89 8.82 1.06
C TRP A 13 -4.14 7.96 0.03
N MET A 14 -3.69 6.75 0.41
CA MET A 14 -3.07 5.80 -0.54
C MET A 14 -4.01 5.48 -1.71
N LEU A 15 -5.31 5.28 -1.45
CA LEU A 15 -6.30 5.03 -2.50
C LEU A 15 -6.48 6.25 -3.41
N ALA A 16 -6.47 7.46 -2.86
CA ALA A 16 -6.52 8.68 -3.64
C ALA A 16 -5.29 8.81 -4.55
N GLU A 17 -4.09 8.51 -4.06
CA GLU A 17 -2.88 8.51 -4.90
C GLU A 17 -2.92 7.44 -5.99
N TYR A 18 -3.36 6.22 -5.65
CA TYR A 18 -3.55 5.14 -6.63
C TYR A 18 -4.48 5.58 -7.77
N ARG A 19 -5.63 6.19 -7.45
CA ARG A 19 -6.64 6.64 -8.43
C ARG A 19 -6.13 7.70 -9.42
N LYS A 20 -5.00 8.37 -9.13
CA LYS A 20 -4.42 9.35 -10.06
C LYS A 20 -3.70 8.71 -11.24
N GLN A 21 -3.15 7.51 -11.06
CA GLN A 21 -2.23 6.88 -12.03
C GLN A 21 -2.55 5.41 -12.29
N ASP A 22 -3.64 4.89 -11.73
CA ASP A 22 -3.98 3.46 -11.69
C ASP A 22 -2.82 2.58 -11.22
N CYS A 23 -1.91 3.14 -10.43
CA CYS A 23 -0.84 2.41 -9.78
C CYS A 23 -0.28 3.24 -8.62
N LEU A 24 0.36 2.56 -7.67
CA LEU A 24 1.05 3.23 -6.58
C LEU A 24 2.36 2.49 -6.27
N PRO A 25 3.53 3.08 -6.56
CA PRO A 25 4.81 2.52 -6.14
C PRO A 25 4.93 2.48 -4.61
N GLN A 26 5.41 1.37 -4.06
CA GLN A 26 5.60 1.23 -2.61
C GLN A 26 6.58 2.26 -2.04
N SER A 27 7.65 2.55 -2.78
CA SER A 27 8.64 3.55 -2.40
C SER A 27 8.05 4.96 -2.35
N LEU A 28 7.18 5.31 -3.31
CA LEU A 28 6.46 6.58 -3.33
C LEU A 28 5.52 6.66 -2.11
N ALA A 29 4.69 5.64 -1.90
CA ALA A 29 3.78 5.60 -0.75
C ALA A 29 4.53 5.76 0.58
N ALA A 30 5.62 5.01 0.80
CA ALA A 30 6.40 5.12 2.03
C ALA A 30 7.06 6.50 2.17
N ARG A 31 7.56 7.10 1.07
CA ARG A 31 8.17 8.43 1.10
C ARG A 31 7.15 9.49 1.49
N GLU A 32 6.03 9.56 0.79
CA GLU A 32 5.00 10.58 1.02
C GLU A 32 4.35 10.41 2.39
N ILE A 33 4.09 9.16 2.82
CA ILE A 33 3.53 8.91 4.16
C ILE A 33 4.46 9.45 5.24
N ARG A 34 5.77 9.19 5.12
CA ARG A 34 6.77 9.70 6.05
C ARG A 34 6.82 11.23 6.06
N LEU A 35 6.68 11.88 4.91
CA LEU A 35 6.72 13.34 4.79
C LEU A 35 5.45 14.02 5.31
N MET A 36 4.28 13.42 5.07
CA MET A 36 2.98 14.03 5.36
C MET A 36 2.42 13.67 6.74
N PHE A 37 2.57 12.42 7.16
CA PHE A 37 2.00 11.89 8.41
C PHE A 37 3.07 11.60 9.47
N GLY A 38 4.34 11.53 9.06
CA GLY A 38 5.48 11.37 9.95
C GLY A 38 6.06 9.96 9.97
N GLU A 39 7.24 9.84 10.57
CA GLU A 39 8.02 8.60 10.59
C GLU A 39 7.35 7.46 11.36
N ALA A 40 6.45 7.77 12.29
CA ALA A 40 5.71 6.78 13.06
C ALA A 40 4.86 5.81 12.22
N HIS A 41 4.50 6.19 10.98
CA HIS A 41 3.66 5.41 10.07
C HIS A 41 4.46 4.57 9.05
N VAL A 42 5.78 4.64 9.14
CA VAL A 42 6.69 3.87 8.31
C VAL A 42 7.74 3.17 9.18
N TYR A 43 8.41 2.18 8.61
CA TYR A 43 9.54 1.53 9.25
C TYR A 43 10.64 1.28 8.22
N ARG A 44 11.88 1.13 8.69
CA ARG A 44 12.97 0.60 7.85
C ARG A 44 12.91 -0.91 7.89
N ASN A 45 12.78 -1.53 6.72
CA ASN A 45 12.86 -2.99 6.62
C ASN A 45 14.32 -3.47 6.82
N ARG A 46 14.52 -4.79 6.84
CA ARG A 46 15.85 -5.41 7.00
C ARG A 46 16.91 -4.99 5.96
N HIS A 47 16.49 -4.38 4.86
CA HIS A 47 17.37 -3.88 3.79
C HIS A 47 17.60 -2.36 3.90
N GLY A 48 17.11 -1.70 4.95
CA GLY A 48 17.25 -0.26 5.15
C GLY A 48 16.24 0.60 4.38
N ASN A 49 15.32 -0.01 3.61
CA ASN A 49 14.33 0.71 2.82
C ASN A 49 13.12 1.08 3.68
N TRP A 50 12.56 2.28 3.46
CA TRP A 50 11.29 2.69 4.05
C TRP A 50 10.14 1.84 3.50
N ALA A 51 9.28 1.38 4.41
CA ALA A 51 8.08 0.63 4.13
C ALA A 51 6.92 1.14 4.98
N VAL A 52 5.70 1.00 4.46
CA VAL A 52 4.48 1.42 5.15
C VAL A 52 4.14 0.43 6.25
N ASN A 53 3.72 0.92 7.42
CA ASN A 53 3.36 0.08 8.55
C ASN A 53 2.21 -0.88 8.23
N LYS A 54 2.25 -2.07 8.86
CA LYS A 54 1.29 -3.14 8.61
C LYS A 54 -0.18 -2.73 8.83
N PRO A 55 -0.56 -2.00 9.91
CA PRO A 55 -1.96 -1.60 10.11
C PRO A 55 -2.54 -0.81 8.93
N ILE A 56 -1.78 0.14 8.40
CA ILE A 56 -2.16 0.94 7.22
C ILE A 56 -2.34 0.05 5.98
N LEU A 57 -1.44 -0.91 5.77
CA LEU A 57 -1.55 -1.85 4.66
C LEU A 57 -2.79 -2.75 4.75
N GLU A 58 -3.16 -3.19 5.95
CA GLU A 58 -4.39 -3.94 6.17
C GLU A 58 -5.64 -3.08 5.95
N SER A 59 -5.64 -1.81 6.40
CA SER A 59 -6.71 -0.85 6.09
C SER A 59 -6.85 -0.61 4.59
N PHE A 60 -5.72 -0.40 3.90
CA PHE A 60 -5.70 -0.19 2.45
C PHE A 60 -6.22 -1.41 1.70
N LYS A 61 -5.81 -2.60 2.13
CA LYS A 61 -6.33 -3.86 1.61
C LYS A 61 -7.83 -4.00 1.83
N ALA A 62 -8.36 -3.64 2.99
CA ALA A 62 -9.81 -3.69 3.25
C ALA A 62 -10.61 -2.80 2.28
N LEU A 63 -10.04 -1.68 1.82
CA LEU A 63 -10.65 -0.78 0.84
C LEU A 63 -10.56 -1.28 -0.62
N THR A 64 -9.63 -2.20 -0.92
CA THR A 64 -9.15 -2.42 -2.30
C THR A 64 -9.04 -3.89 -2.73
N ALA A 65 -9.29 -4.85 -1.84
CA ALA A 65 -9.03 -6.28 -2.01
C ALA A 65 -9.60 -6.88 -3.31
N GLU A 66 -10.72 -6.36 -3.79
CA GLU A 66 -11.41 -6.86 -4.99
C GLU A 66 -10.69 -6.46 -6.29
N TYR A 67 -10.10 -5.27 -6.36
CA TYR A 67 -9.66 -4.67 -7.63
C TYR A 67 -8.19 -4.25 -7.67
N ILE A 68 -7.47 -4.27 -6.55
CA ILE A 68 -6.04 -3.95 -6.49
C ILE A 68 -5.24 -5.16 -5.98
N VAL A 69 -4.10 -5.40 -6.62
CA VAL A 69 -3.09 -6.36 -6.18
C VAL A 69 -1.74 -5.68 -6.00
N TRP A 70 -0.94 -6.18 -5.07
CA TRP A 70 0.46 -5.79 -4.92
C TRP A 70 1.34 -6.71 -5.76
N SER A 71 2.02 -6.13 -6.76
CA SER A 71 3.01 -6.85 -7.57
C SER A 71 4.36 -6.85 -6.88
N ARG A 72 4.87 -8.06 -6.59
CA ARG A 72 6.22 -8.25 -6.04
C ARG A 72 7.31 -7.84 -7.02
N GLY A 73 7.13 -8.14 -8.31
CA GLY A 73 8.11 -7.87 -9.36
C GLY A 73 8.33 -6.37 -9.55
N PHE A 74 7.24 -5.60 -9.55
CA PHE A 74 7.28 -4.16 -9.74
C PHE A 74 7.28 -3.34 -8.44
N GLN A 75 7.09 -3.99 -7.28
CA GLN A 75 6.98 -3.34 -5.96
C GLN A 75 5.96 -2.19 -5.92
N LEU A 76 4.80 -2.43 -6.54
CA LEU A 76 3.72 -1.45 -6.65
C LEU A 76 2.35 -2.10 -6.52
N TRP A 77 1.36 -1.30 -6.14
CA TRP A 77 -0.05 -1.65 -6.25
C TRP A 77 -0.55 -1.33 -7.66
N ARG A 78 -1.26 -2.26 -8.29
CA ARG A 78 -1.82 -2.14 -9.66
C ARG A 78 -3.21 -2.78 -9.74
N PRO A 79 -3.97 -2.53 -10.83
CA PRO A 79 -5.22 -3.21 -11.08
C PRO A 79 -5.04 -4.73 -11.10
N ARG A 80 -6.01 -5.42 -10.53
CA ARG A 80 -6.17 -6.86 -10.67
C ARG A 80 -6.50 -7.18 -12.15
N THR A 81 -5.83 -8.19 -12.67
CA THR A 81 -6.05 -8.72 -14.02
C THR A 81 -6.70 -10.11 -13.92
N ALA A 82 -7.29 -10.59 -15.01
CA ALA A 82 -7.89 -11.91 -15.06
C ALA A 82 -6.88 -13.06 -14.84
N GLN A 83 -5.59 -12.80 -15.00
CA GLN A 83 -4.51 -13.77 -14.79
C GLN A 83 -3.99 -13.77 -13.35
N ASP A 84 -4.40 -12.80 -12.52
CA ASP A 84 -3.97 -12.76 -11.13
C ASP A 84 -4.73 -13.81 -10.30
N PRO A 85 -4.03 -14.55 -9.42
CA PRO A 85 -4.68 -15.44 -8.47
C PRO A 85 -5.59 -14.64 -7.53
N THR A 86 -6.48 -15.31 -6.82
CA THR A 86 -7.34 -14.67 -5.81
C THR A 86 -6.54 -13.95 -4.72
N ASP A 87 -5.27 -14.35 -4.50
CA ASP A 87 -4.35 -13.66 -3.61
C ASP A 87 -4.09 -12.21 -4.03
N ILE A 88 -3.76 -11.39 -3.04
CA ILE A 88 -3.53 -9.96 -3.13
C ILE A 88 -2.05 -9.70 -3.44
N ARG A 89 -1.19 -10.67 -3.12
CA ARG A 89 0.24 -10.63 -3.42
C ARG A 89 0.52 -11.46 -4.66
N VAL A 90 0.92 -10.80 -5.74
CA VAL A 90 1.21 -11.47 -7.01
C VAL A 90 2.68 -11.35 -7.36
N SER A 91 3.23 -12.36 -8.04
CA SER A 91 4.66 -12.38 -8.39
C SER A 91 4.97 -11.60 -9.68
N ARG A 92 3.95 -11.27 -10.48
CA ARG A 92 4.04 -10.62 -11.78
C ARG A 92 3.65 -9.15 -11.70
#